data_AF-A0A2D8UF71-F1
#
_entry.id   AF-A0A2D8UF71-F1
#
_cell.length_a   1.000
_cell.length_b   1.000
_cell.length_c   1.000
_cell.angle_alpha   90.00
_cell.angle_beta   90.00
_cell.angle_gamma   90.00
#
_symmetry.space_group_name_H-M   'P 1'
#
loop_
_entity.id
_entity.type
_entity.pdbx_description
1 polymer ?
#
loop_
_entity_poly.entity_id
_entity_poly.type
_entity_poly.pdbx_seq_one_letter_code
_entity_poly.pdbx_strand_id
1 'polypeptide(L)'
;ESIPNDTFIGVRDRAILEVFYGGGIRLGELVNLKLADLDLKAGLMSVGNKRRDSRITPIGQPAVEAITKYIRLRYCLIKELEVQGVPEALFLAINAKPLSRRSIQKRVYESLYRIADVRAFNPNILRQSFKAHLLNSGADVNSVRYMLGQVVTSSLNSPPERPIEELIEAYGKAHPRSN
;
A
#
# COMPACT_ATOMS: atom_id res chain seq x y z
N GLU A 1 15.49 5.59 -15.26
CA GLU A 1 16.29 4.61 -14.49
C GLU A 1 15.44 4.02 -13.37
N SER A 2 15.47 2.70 -13.20
CA SER A 2 14.69 2.00 -12.18
C SER A 2 15.14 2.37 -10.75
N ILE A 3 14.21 2.32 -9.81
CA ILE A 3 14.50 2.46 -8.37
C ILE A 3 15.57 1.41 -8.00
N PRO A 4 16.66 1.79 -7.30
CA PRO A 4 17.66 0.83 -6.83
C PRO A 4 17.00 -0.31 -6.04
N ASN A 5 17.37 -1.56 -6.30
CA ASN A 5 16.68 -2.73 -5.74
C ASN A 5 17.50 -3.50 -4.70
N ASP A 6 18.67 -3.00 -4.33
CA ASP A 6 19.67 -3.65 -3.48
C ASP A 6 19.94 -2.89 -2.17
N THR A 7 19.77 -1.57 -2.15
CA THR A 7 19.91 -0.75 -0.93
C THR A 7 18.65 -0.78 -0.06
N PHE A 8 18.80 -0.57 1.25
CA PHE A 8 17.67 -0.41 2.18
C PHE A 8 16.68 0.65 1.70
N ILE A 9 17.19 1.81 1.28
CA ILE A 9 16.37 2.93 0.79
C ILE A 9 15.62 2.53 -0.48
N GLY A 10 16.31 1.94 -1.44
CA GLY A 10 15.72 1.54 -2.71
C GLY A 10 14.62 0.47 -2.56
N VAL A 11 14.90 -0.59 -1.78
CA VAL A 11 13.92 -1.64 -1.48
C VAL A 11 12.72 -1.09 -0.73
N ARG A 12 12.94 -0.19 0.25
CA ARG A 12 11.85 0.48 0.96
C ARG A 12 11.00 1.31 0.01
N ASP A 13 11.62 2.14 -0.82
CA ASP A 13 10.90 3.07 -1.70
C ASP A 13 10.13 2.30 -2.79
N ARG A 14 10.67 1.16 -3.26
CA ARG A 14 9.94 0.20 -4.10
C ARG A 14 8.72 -0.36 -3.39
N ALA A 15 8.86 -0.85 -2.15
CA ALA A 15 7.74 -1.37 -1.37
C ALA A 15 6.65 -0.30 -1.11
N ILE A 16 7.05 0.95 -0.84
CA ILE A 16 6.13 2.09 -0.70
C ILE A 16 5.28 2.25 -1.96
N LEU A 17 5.89 2.22 -3.14
CA LEU A 17 5.17 2.41 -4.41
C LEU A 17 4.29 1.23 -4.76
N GLU A 18 4.77 0.00 -4.58
CA GLU A 18 3.98 -1.19 -4.89
C GLU A 18 2.74 -1.28 -3.99
N VAL A 19 2.86 -0.98 -2.70
CA VAL A 19 1.70 -0.89 -1.81
C VAL A 19 0.76 0.25 -2.23
N PHE A 20 1.32 1.42 -2.54
CA PHE A 20 0.50 2.59 -2.83
C PHE A 20 -0.27 2.46 -4.15
N TYR A 21 0.38 1.93 -5.17
CA TYR A 21 -0.21 1.64 -6.47
C TYR A 21 -1.09 0.39 -6.41
N GLY A 22 -0.55 -0.74 -5.95
CA GLY A 22 -1.21 -2.03 -5.93
C GLY A 22 -2.39 -2.11 -4.96
N GLY A 23 -2.41 -1.31 -3.90
CA GLY A 23 -3.50 -1.27 -2.94
C GLY A 23 -4.50 -0.12 -3.13
N GLY A 24 -4.22 0.84 -4.02
CA GLY A 24 -5.09 1.98 -4.25
C GLY A 24 -5.46 2.76 -2.98
N ILE A 25 -4.57 2.85 -1.99
CA ILE A 25 -4.83 3.48 -0.67
C ILE A 25 -4.51 4.96 -0.63
N ARG A 26 -4.92 5.66 0.42
CA ARG A 26 -4.65 7.10 0.60
C ARG A 26 -3.25 7.28 1.15
N LEU A 27 -2.59 8.41 0.86
CA LEU A 27 -1.28 8.71 1.44
C LEU A 27 -1.30 8.65 2.97
N GLY A 28 -2.37 9.13 3.61
CA GLY A 28 -2.53 9.04 5.06
C GLY A 28 -2.68 7.61 5.58
N GLU A 29 -3.28 6.71 4.79
CA GLU A 29 -3.38 5.28 5.14
C GLU A 29 -2.01 4.60 5.01
N LEU A 30 -1.27 4.89 3.92
CA LEU A 30 0.08 4.39 3.68
C LEU A 30 1.06 4.79 4.79
N VAL A 31 0.99 6.04 5.25
CA VAL A 31 1.86 6.57 6.31
C VAL A 31 1.62 5.88 7.65
N ASN A 32 0.39 5.47 7.93
CA ASN A 32 -0.01 4.87 9.21
C ASN A 32 -0.05 3.34 9.18
N LEU A 33 0.33 2.72 8.06
CA LEU A 33 0.26 1.27 7.88
C LEU A 33 1.24 0.57 8.83
N LYS A 34 0.75 -0.45 9.54
CA LYS A 34 1.53 -1.25 10.49
C LYS A 34 1.77 -2.66 9.97
N LEU A 35 2.74 -3.36 10.54
CA LEU A 35 2.98 -4.78 10.22
C LEU A 35 1.73 -5.64 10.47
N ALA A 36 1.01 -5.39 11.56
CA ALA A 36 -0.20 -6.11 11.93
C ALA A 36 -1.41 -5.83 11.02
N ASP A 37 -1.29 -4.88 10.09
CA ASP A 37 -2.35 -4.56 9.13
C ASP A 37 -2.22 -5.38 7.84
N LEU A 38 -1.16 -6.20 7.72
CA LEU A 38 -0.84 -6.97 6.52
C LEU A 38 -1.09 -8.46 6.74
N ASP A 39 -1.83 -9.06 5.82
CA ASP A 39 -1.82 -10.51 5.60
C ASP A 39 -1.12 -10.79 4.27
N LEU A 40 0.19 -10.95 4.34
CA LEU A 40 1.03 -11.20 3.15
C LEU A 40 0.78 -12.59 2.53
N LYS A 41 0.24 -13.55 3.29
CA LYS A 41 -0.10 -14.87 2.76
C LYS A 41 -1.38 -14.80 1.93
N ALA A 42 -2.36 -14.04 2.40
CA ALA A 42 -3.60 -13.80 1.66
C ALA A 42 -3.47 -12.68 0.62
N GLY A 43 -2.38 -11.91 0.62
CA GLY A 43 -2.21 -10.75 -0.27
C GLY A 43 -3.16 -9.60 0.05
N LEU A 44 -3.53 -9.46 1.33
CA LEU A 44 -4.52 -8.51 1.82
C LEU A 44 -3.88 -7.50 2.78
N MET A 45 -4.49 -6.32 2.87
CA MET A 45 -4.21 -5.37 3.95
C MET A 45 -5.50 -4.75 4.49
N SER A 46 -5.47 -4.42 5.77
CA SER A 46 -6.50 -3.65 6.45
C SER A 46 -6.07 -2.18 6.51
N VAL A 47 -6.88 -1.28 5.96
CA VAL A 47 -6.59 0.16 5.93
C VAL A 47 -7.75 0.99 6.47
N GLY A 48 -7.41 2.17 7.00
CA GLY A 48 -8.37 3.08 7.63
C GLY A 48 -8.25 3.10 9.14
N ASN A 49 -9.20 3.76 9.80
CA ASN A 49 -9.20 3.84 11.26
C ASN A 49 -9.87 2.59 11.83
N LYS A 50 -9.10 1.74 12.54
CA LYS A 50 -9.56 0.47 13.14
C LYS A 50 -10.83 0.59 13.99
N ARG A 51 -11.18 1.81 14.45
CA ARG A 51 -12.34 2.06 15.30
C ARG A 51 -13.57 2.61 14.57
N ARG A 52 -13.47 3.03 13.31
CA ARG A 52 -14.59 3.70 12.61
C ARG A 52 -14.76 3.23 11.18
N ASP A 53 -13.70 3.33 10.37
CA ASP A 53 -13.79 3.22 8.91
C ASP A 53 -12.66 2.35 8.36
N SER A 54 -12.49 1.15 8.92
CA SER A 54 -11.50 0.17 8.43
C SER A 54 -12.08 -0.70 7.33
N ARG A 55 -11.26 -1.04 6.33
CA ARG A 55 -11.62 -1.91 5.22
C ARG A 55 -10.46 -2.83 4.84
N ILE A 56 -10.79 -3.95 4.22
CA ILE A 56 -9.81 -4.85 3.64
C ILE A 56 -9.64 -4.53 2.15
N THR A 57 -8.40 -4.52 1.66
CA THR A 57 -8.12 -4.38 0.23
C THR A 57 -6.95 -5.27 -0.18
N PRO A 58 -6.98 -5.88 -1.38
CA PRO A 58 -5.83 -6.59 -1.93
C PRO A 58 -4.65 -5.65 -2.19
N ILE A 59 -3.42 -6.17 -2.12
CA ILE A 59 -2.18 -5.42 -2.43
C ILE A 59 -1.42 -5.94 -3.66
N GLY A 60 -1.75 -7.15 -4.13
CA GLY A 60 -1.12 -7.77 -5.30
C GLY A 60 0.25 -8.40 -5.01
N GLN A 61 0.60 -9.42 -5.78
CA GLN A 61 1.82 -10.21 -5.57
C GLN A 61 3.13 -9.39 -5.63
N PRO A 62 3.29 -8.41 -6.55
CA PRO A 62 4.48 -7.57 -6.59
C PRO A 62 4.66 -6.72 -5.32
N ALA A 63 3.57 -6.31 -4.68
CA ALA A 63 3.63 -5.61 -3.39
C ALA A 63 4.01 -6.57 -2.27
N VAL A 64 3.44 -7.78 -2.25
CA VAL A 64 3.80 -8.83 -1.28
C VAL A 64 5.31 -9.12 -1.34
N GLU A 65 5.87 -9.29 -2.52
CA GLU A 65 7.30 -9.54 -2.72
C GLU A 65 8.16 -8.36 -2.25
N ALA A 66 7.80 -7.14 -2.66
CA ALA A 66 8.53 -5.94 -2.28
C ALA A 66 8.51 -5.72 -0.76
N ILE A 67 7.35 -5.89 -0.12
CA ILE A 67 7.20 -5.80 1.33
C ILE A 67 8.01 -6.90 2.03
N THR A 68 7.95 -8.14 1.54
CA THR A 68 8.70 -9.26 2.13
C THR A 68 10.20 -9.00 2.11
N LYS A 69 10.72 -8.52 0.97
CA LYS A 69 12.13 -8.12 0.84
C LYS A 69 12.47 -6.98 1.80
N TYR A 70 11.59 -5.97 1.88
CA TYR A 70 11.78 -4.83 2.77
C TYR A 70 11.78 -5.21 4.26
N ILE A 71 10.86 -6.07 4.71
CA ILE A 71 10.75 -6.51 6.11
C ILE A 71 12.04 -7.20 6.57
N ARG A 72 12.69 -7.99 5.70
CA ARG A 72 13.99 -8.60 6.02
C ARG A 72 15.06 -7.56 6.30
N LEU A 73 15.20 -6.57 5.41
CA LEU A 73 16.18 -5.48 5.60
C LEU A 73 15.84 -4.58 6.80
N ARG A 74 14.54 -4.35 7.04
CA ARG A 74 14.03 -3.63 8.21
C ARG A 74 14.41 -4.32 9.51
N TYR A 75 14.32 -5.65 9.56
CA TYR A 75 14.75 -6.43 10.72
C TYR A 75 16.25 -6.30 10.95
N CYS A 76 17.07 -6.41 9.88
CA CYS A 76 18.51 -6.19 9.99
C CYS A 76 18.85 -4.80 10.54
N LEU A 77 18.19 -3.75 10.04
CA LEU A 77 18.40 -2.38 10.52
C LEU A 77 18.08 -2.21 12.00
N ILE A 78 16.95 -2.77 12.46
CA ILE A 78 16.55 -2.71 13.88
C ILE A 78 17.58 -3.40 14.77
N LYS A 79 18.09 -4.55 14.33
CA LYS A 79 19.11 -5.31 15.04
C LYS A 79 20.45 -4.57 15.09
N GLU A 80 20.88 -3.99 13.96
CA GLU A 80 22.13 -3.25 13.84
C GLU A 80 22.16 -1.98 14.73
N LEU A 81 21.02 -1.29 14.83
CA LEU A 81 20.89 -0.07 15.64
C LEU A 81 20.49 -0.34 17.10
N GLU A 82 20.42 -1.62 17.50
CA GLU A 82 20.05 -2.04 18.87
C GLU A 82 18.77 -1.37 19.38
N VAL A 83 17.81 -1.18 18.49
CA VAL A 83 16.57 -0.46 18.80
C VAL A 83 15.76 -1.25 19.82
N GLN A 84 15.39 -0.60 20.92
CA GLN A 84 14.58 -1.20 21.96
C GLN A 84 13.14 -1.36 21.49
N GLY A 85 12.65 -2.61 21.50
CA GLY A 85 11.33 -2.97 20.99
C GLY A 85 11.24 -2.99 19.46
N VAL A 86 10.10 -3.48 18.95
CA VAL A 86 9.85 -3.53 17.50
C VAL A 86 8.91 -2.39 17.13
N PRO A 87 9.35 -1.40 16.34
CA PRO A 87 8.46 -0.35 15.86
C PRO A 87 7.26 -0.98 15.14
N GLU A 88 6.06 -0.48 15.37
CA GLU A 88 4.86 -1.04 14.72
C GLU A 88 4.70 -0.58 13.27
N ALA A 89 5.16 0.65 12.98
CA ALA A 89 5.06 1.26 11.67
C ALA A 89 5.78 0.41 10.62
N LEU A 90 5.12 0.16 9.50
CA LEU A 90 5.69 -0.63 8.41
C LEU A 90 6.97 0.04 7.90
N PHE A 91 6.86 1.30 7.46
CA PHE A 91 7.97 2.01 6.83
C PHE A 91 8.79 2.87 7.80
N LEU A 92 10.08 2.55 7.87
CA LEU A 92 11.08 3.20 8.71
C LEU A 92 12.08 4.03 7.91
N ALA A 93 12.57 5.09 8.54
CA ALA A 93 13.76 5.81 8.15
C ALA A 93 15.03 5.01 8.48
N ILE A 94 16.18 5.47 8.01
CA ILE A 94 17.48 4.79 8.23
C ILE A 94 17.90 4.75 9.71
N ASN A 95 17.28 5.59 10.56
CA ASN A 95 17.50 5.60 12.00
C ASN A 95 16.44 4.77 12.75
N ALA A 96 15.78 3.83 12.06
CA ALA A 96 14.71 2.96 12.55
C ALA A 96 13.48 3.68 13.13
N LYS A 97 13.32 5.00 12.95
CA LYS A 97 12.10 5.73 13.31
C LYS A 97 11.05 5.65 12.20
N PRO A 98 9.74 5.75 12.52
CA PRO A 98 8.69 5.82 11.50
C PRO A 98 8.94 6.96 10.50
N LEU A 99 8.70 6.70 9.21
CA LEU A 99 8.78 7.76 8.22
C LEU A 99 7.66 8.78 8.41
N SER A 100 8.02 10.06 8.29
CA SER A 100 7.03 11.13 8.29
C SER A 100 6.18 11.12 7.01
N ARG A 101 4.97 11.69 7.09
CA ARG A 101 4.10 11.92 5.92
C ARG A 101 4.83 12.65 4.80
N ARG A 102 5.58 13.70 5.14
CA ARG A 102 6.36 14.49 4.16
C ARG A 102 7.45 13.65 3.51
N SER A 103 8.12 12.79 4.27
CA SER A 103 9.15 11.89 3.74
C SER A 103 8.55 10.88 2.76
N ILE A 104 7.46 10.20 3.12
CA ILE A 104 6.79 9.25 2.22
C ILE A 104 6.31 9.95 0.95
N GLN A 105 5.65 11.11 1.09
CA GLN A 105 5.21 11.90 -0.06
C GLN A 105 6.38 12.26 -0.99
N LYS A 106 7.51 12.70 -0.42
CA LYS A 106 8.73 12.99 -1.18
C LYS A 106 9.26 11.76 -1.90
N ARG A 107 9.33 10.59 -1.25
CA ARG A 107 9.79 9.34 -1.89
C ARG A 107 8.89 8.89 -3.03
N VAL A 108 7.58 8.97 -2.84
CA VAL A 108 6.61 8.67 -3.90
C VAL A 108 6.82 9.61 -5.08
N TYR A 109 6.93 10.92 -4.83
CA TYR A 109 7.14 11.91 -5.88
C TYR A 109 8.47 11.71 -6.62
N GLU A 110 9.58 11.56 -5.89
CA GLU A 110 10.91 11.31 -6.48
C GLU A 110 10.92 10.06 -7.34
N SER A 111 10.26 8.99 -6.90
CA SER A 111 10.23 7.73 -7.63
C SER A 111 9.36 7.81 -8.89
N LEU A 112 8.23 8.50 -8.83
CA LEU A 112 7.37 8.71 -10.01
C LEU A 112 8.00 9.66 -11.02
N TYR A 113 8.69 10.71 -10.55
CA TYR A 113 9.41 11.63 -11.41
C TYR A 113 10.44 10.90 -12.28
N ARG A 114 11.17 9.94 -11.70
CA ARG A 114 12.14 9.09 -12.43
C ARG A 114 11.53 8.17 -13.49
N ILE A 115 10.23 7.87 -13.38
CA ILE A 115 9.54 6.92 -14.26
C ILE A 115 8.80 7.67 -15.38
N ALA A 116 8.19 8.81 -15.08
CA ALA A 116 7.22 9.43 -15.99
C ALA A 116 7.58 10.87 -16.41
N ASP A 117 8.62 11.51 -15.86
CA ASP A 117 9.05 12.89 -16.16
C ASP A 117 7.93 13.94 -16.20
N VAL A 118 6.80 13.70 -15.51
CA VAL A 118 5.68 14.64 -15.50
C VAL A 118 5.78 15.55 -14.29
N ARG A 119 5.86 16.86 -14.55
CA ARG A 119 6.02 17.93 -13.54
C ARG A 119 4.77 18.17 -12.66
N ALA A 120 3.65 17.48 -12.90
CA ALA A 120 2.36 17.75 -12.25
C ALA A 120 1.79 16.55 -11.47
N PHE A 121 2.63 15.73 -10.82
CA PHE A 121 2.14 14.56 -10.09
C PHE A 121 1.57 14.87 -8.69
N ASN A 122 0.28 14.56 -8.51
CA ASN A 122 -0.42 14.48 -7.22
C ASN A 122 -0.52 13.00 -6.78
N PRO A 123 -0.33 12.64 -5.49
CA PRO A 123 -0.55 11.28 -4.97
C PRO A 123 -1.88 10.62 -5.37
N ASN A 124 -2.90 11.42 -5.67
CA ASN A 124 -4.18 10.93 -6.16
C ASN A 124 -4.12 10.27 -7.55
N ILE A 125 -3.11 10.56 -8.38
CA ILE A 125 -3.01 10.00 -9.73
C ILE A 125 -2.79 8.49 -9.69
N LEU A 126 -2.03 7.96 -8.72
CA LEU A 126 -1.88 6.51 -8.56
C LEU A 126 -3.21 5.84 -8.20
N ARG A 127 -4.01 6.50 -7.34
CA ARG A 127 -5.36 6.03 -7.01
C ARG A 127 -6.32 6.11 -8.20
N GLN A 128 -6.22 7.15 -9.02
CA GLN A 128 -7.01 7.30 -10.24
C GLN A 128 -6.63 6.24 -11.27
N SER A 129 -5.33 5.96 -11.42
CA SER A 129 -4.81 4.92 -12.31
C SER A 129 -5.28 3.54 -11.86
N PHE A 130 -5.20 3.25 -10.55
CA PHE A 130 -5.78 2.05 -9.94
C PHE A 130 -7.27 1.90 -10.26
N LYS A 131 -8.06 2.96 -10.00
CA LYS A 131 -9.50 2.98 -10.29
C LYS A 131 -9.78 2.70 -11.77
N ALA A 132 -9.07 3.40 -12.65
CA ALA A 132 -9.23 3.28 -14.10
C ALA A 132 -8.88 1.87 -14.58
N HIS A 133 -7.75 1.30 -14.14
CA HIS A 133 -7.36 -0.06 -14.51
C HIS A 133 -8.39 -1.11 -14.08
N LEU A 134 -8.90 -1.02 -12.85
CA LEU A 134 -9.91 -1.95 -12.38
C LEU A 134 -11.20 -1.85 -13.18
N LEU A 135 -11.73 -0.64 -13.36
CA LEU A 135 -12.98 -0.43 -14.09
C LEU A 135 -12.85 -0.79 -15.58
N ASN A 136 -11.75 -0.40 -16.23
CA ASN A 136 -11.53 -0.68 -17.65
C ASN A 136 -11.34 -2.17 -17.94
N SER A 137 -10.91 -2.94 -16.93
CA SER A 137 -10.75 -4.40 -17.03
C SER A 137 -11.98 -5.16 -16.52
N GLY A 138 -13.10 -4.46 -16.30
CA GLY A 138 -14.39 -5.09 -15.99
C GLY A 138 -14.64 -5.39 -14.52
N ALA A 139 -13.85 -4.84 -13.58
CA ALA A 139 -14.15 -4.98 -12.16
C ALA A 139 -15.46 -4.27 -11.79
N ASP A 140 -16.24 -4.89 -10.91
CA ASP A 140 -17.48 -4.31 -10.39
C ASP A 140 -17.23 -2.95 -9.70
N VAL A 141 -18.06 -1.96 -10.04
CA VAL A 141 -17.89 -0.56 -9.57
C VAL A 141 -17.94 -0.47 -8.05
N ASN A 142 -18.76 -1.27 -7.38
CA ASN A 142 -18.91 -1.21 -5.93
C ASN A 142 -17.71 -1.84 -5.22
N SER A 143 -17.13 -2.90 -5.78
CA SER A 143 -15.88 -3.50 -5.33
C SER A 143 -14.73 -2.49 -5.41
N VAL A 144 -14.62 -1.76 -6.53
CA VAL A 144 -13.65 -0.67 -6.68
C VAL A 144 -13.90 0.47 -5.68
N ARG A 145 -15.17 0.87 -5.48
CA ARG A 145 -15.53 1.91 -4.49
C ARG A 145 -15.19 1.46 -3.06
N TYR A 146 -15.42 0.20 -2.72
CA TYR A 146 -15.09 -0.38 -1.42
C TYR A 146 -13.58 -0.33 -1.21
N MET A 147 -12.77 -0.88 -2.14
CA MET A 147 -11.30 -0.85 -2.08
C MET A 147 -10.73 0.58 -1.93
N LEU A 148 -11.35 1.57 -2.58
CA LEU A 148 -10.95 2.97 -2.50
C LEU A 148 -11.43 3.69 -1.23
N GLY A 149 -12.28 3.07 -0.41
CA GLY A 149 -12.90 3.68 0.77
C GLY A 149 -13.86 4.82 0.41
N GLN A 150 -14.59 4.66 -0.70
CA GLN A 150 -15.63 5.58 -1.21
C GLN A 150 -17.05 5.12 -0.88
N VAL A 151 -17.19 3.99 -0.19
CA VAL A 151 -18.47 3.53 0.33
C VAL A 151 -18.71 4.24 1.67
N VAL A 152 -19.86 4.89 1.79
CA VAL A 152 -20.31 5.51 3.03
C VAL A 152 -20.95 4.39 3.84
N THR A 153 -20.17 3.70 4.67
CA THR A 153 -20.75 2.71 5.58
C THR A 153 -21.51 3.45 6.67
N SER A 154 -22.83 3.48 6.52
CA SER A 154 -23.71 3.71 7.65
C SER A 154 -23.66 2.46 8.54
N SER A 155 -23.22 2.63 9.79
CA SER A 155 -23.24 1.64 10.90
C SER A 155 -21.97 0.80 11.11
N LEU A 156 -21.41 0.92 12.32
CA LEU A 156 -20.16 0.31 12.82
C LEU A 156 -20.17 -1.23 12.97
N ASN A 157 -21.31 -1.90 12.76
CA ASN A 157 -21.48 -3.33 13.02
C ASN A 157 -21.91 -4.13 11.79
N SER A 158 -21.91 -3.50 10.60
CA SER A 158 -22.26 -4.19 9.37
C SER A 158 -21.09 -5.08 8.93
N PRO A 159 -21.30 -6.37 8.61
CA PRO A 159 -20.29 -7.16 7.91
C PRO A 159 -19.85 -6.41 6.64
N PRO A 160 -18.62 -6.65 6.13
CA PRO A 160 -18.20 -6.00 4.89
C PRO A 160 -19.31 -6.21 3.87
N GLU A 161 -19.80 -5.11 3.26
CA GLU A 161 -20.95 -5.16 2.34
C GLU A 161 -20.73 -6.16 1.20
N ARG A 162 -19.48 -6.62 1.00
CA ARG A 162 -19.10 -7.70 0.10
C ARG A 162 -18.17 -8.73 0.75
N PRO A 163 -18.28 -10.02 0.39
CA PRO A 163 -17.32 -11.06 0.72
C PRO A 163 -15.90 -10.69 0.24
N ILE A 164 -14.89 -11.11 1.01
CA ILE A 164 -13.47 -10.85 0.68
C ILE A 164 -13.11 -11.54 -0.65
N GLU A 165 -13.73 -12.69 -0.92
CA GLU A 165 -13.54 -13.49 -2.13
C GLU A 165 -13.90 -12.70 -3.39
N GLU A 166 -15.01 -11.94 -3.37
CA GLU A 166 -15.41 -11.08 -4.50
C GLU A 166 -14.39 -9.97 -4.76
N LEU A 167 -13.81 -9.41 -3.69
CA LEU A 167 -12.78 -8.38 -3.79
C LEU A 167 -11.50 -8.93 -4.40
N ILE A 168 -11.08 -10.12 -3.96
CA ILE A 168 -9.91 -10.82 -4.51
C ILE A 168 -10.14 -11.15 -5.99
N GLU A 169 -11.31 -11.67 -6.35
CA GLU A 169 -11.63 -12.03 -7.73
C GLU A 169 -11.67 -10.79 -8.65
N ALA A 170 -12.35 -9.72 -8.22
CA ALA A 170 -12.42 -8.47 -8.97
C ALA A 170 -11.02 -7.86 -9.16
N TYR A 171 -10.18 -7.91 -8.13
CA TYR A 171 -8.80 -7.44 -8.21
C TYR A 171 -7.94 -8.32 -9.14
N GLY A 172 -8.05 -9.64 -8.99
CA GLY A 172 -7.31 -10.65 -9.74
C GLY A 172 -7.49 -10.50 -11.25
N LYS A 173 -8.74 -10.32 -11.69
CA LYS A 173 -9.11 -10.17 -13.11
C LYS A 173 -8.65 -8.85 -13.72
N ALA A 174 -8.47 -7.81 -12.91
CA ALA A 174 -8.49 -6.44 -13.40
C ALA A 174 -7.24 -5.60 -13.08
N HIS A 175 -6.48 -5.94 -12.03
CA HIS A 175 -5.31 -5.16 -11.66
C HIS A 175 -4.05 -5.65 -12.40
N PRO A 176 -3.25 -4.79 -13.05
CA PRO A 176 -2.03 -5.21 -13.77
C PRO A 176 -0.93 -5.81 -12.90
N ARG A 177 -1.04 -5.67 -11.57
CA ARG A 177 -0.11 -6.23 -10.58
C ARG A 177 -0.81 -7.26 -9.67
N SER A 178 -1.85 -7.94 -10.17
CA SER A 178 -2.52 -8.99 -9.41
C SER A 178 -1.69 -10.27 -9.30
N ASN A 179 -0.99 -10.64 -10.37
CA ASN A 179 -0.13 -11.82 -10.48
C ASN A 179 1.34 -11.53 -10.18
#